data_AF-A0AAF0DBW6-F1
#
_entry.id   AF-A0AAF0DBW6-F1
#
_cell.length_a   1.000
_cell.length_b   1.000
_cell.length_c   1.000
_cell.angle_alpha   90.00
_cell.angle_beta   90.00
_cell.angle_gamma   90.00
#
_symmetry.space_group_name_H-M   'P 1'
#
loop_
_entity.id
_entity.type
_entity.pdbx_description
1 polymer ?
#
loop_
_entity_poly.entity_id
_entity_poly.type
_entity_poly.pdbx_seq_one_letter_code
_entity_poly.pdbx_strand_id
1 'polypeptide(L)'
;MSPFRRARLLLIAAFLVLLIILYITADQRQIRNQKIYQKTVEALDAKHARKQGEKENDGGIFKKLKPGKLKPEDAQAVAVDRPKHKSPTVSKGKPDGDGKSVAGRVKVPPSGEKKKGVPEQKNDSHNAEIEAEFNTILKRSPSRFSSHSIGTLRPLSSLTVPPPLQKVIIFSKTYCPYSRKAKNIMLKRYSIVPAPFIVELDEHPLGSELQALLASNTGRRTVPNILINGMSIGGGDDIEALDVSRELEEKIKKMVGKRLVEARRLDPDAPA
;
A
#
# COMPACT_ATOMS: atom_id res chain seq x y z
N MET A 1 -54.50 -18.24 -16.82
CA MET A 1 -53.39 -17.72 -17.66
C MET A 1 -53.15 -18.72 -18.79
N SER A 2 -53.06 -18.28 -20.05
CA SER A 2 -52.83 -19.21 -21.17
C SER A 2 -51.42 -19.83 -21.13
N PRO A 3 -51.25 -21.09 -21.58
CA PRO A 3 -49.96 -21.79 -21.53
C PRO A 3 -48.86 -21.02 -22.28
N PHE A 4 -49.20 -20.42 -23.42
CA PHE A 4 -48.30 -19.57 -24.21
C PHE A 4 -47.71 -18.37 -23.43
N ARG A 5 -48.48 -17.76 -22.51
CA ARG A 5 -47.96 -16.65 -21.68
C ARG A 5 -46.98 -17.15 -20.61
N ARG A 6 -47.21 -18.34 -20.05
CA ARG A 6 -46.28 -18.98 -19.10
C ARG A 6 -44.99 -19.41 -19.80
N ALA A 7 -45.08 -20.02 -20.98
CA ALA A 7 -43.91 -20.40 -21.78
C ALA A 7 -43.02 -19.20 -22.14
N ARG A 8 -43.62 -18.07 -22.56
CA ARG A 8 -42.87 -16.82 -22.84
C ARG A 8 -42.15 -16.27 -21.60
N LEU A 9 -42.81 -16.27 -20.43
CA LEU A 9 -42.18 -15.82 -19.18
C LEU A 9 -40.99 -16.71 -18.77
N LEU A 10 -41.10 -18.03 -18.94
CA LEU A 10 -40.00 -18.96 -18.65
C LEU A 10 -38.82 -18.78 -19.62
N LEU A 11 -39.08 -18.55 -20.91
CA LEU A 11 -38.01 -18.25 -21.89
C LEU A 11 -37.29 -16.93 -21.57
N ILE A 12 -38.02 -15.88 -21.19
CA ILE A 12 -37.43 -14.60 -20.78
C ILE A 12 -36.58 -14.77 -19.51
N ALA A 13 -37.07 -15.52 -18.51
CA ALA A 13 -36.32 -15.80 -17.30
C ALA A 13 -35.03 -16.61 -17.58
N ALA A 14 -35.10 -17.64 -18.43
CA ALA A 14 -33.93 -18.42 -18.84
C ALA A 14 -32.90 -17.55 -19.60
N PHE A 15 -33.35 -16.64 -20.45
CA PHE A 15 -32.47 -15.71 -21.17
C PHE A 15 -31.78 -14.71 -20.23
N LEU A 16 -32.50 -14.17 -19.23
CA LEU A 16 -31.90 -13.30 -18.21
C LEU A 16 -30.86 -14.05 -17.36
N VAL A 17 -31.12 -15.31 -16.97
CA VAL A 17 -30.14 -16.15 -16.26
C VAL A 17 -28.91 -16.42 -17.14
N LEU A 18 -29.09 -16.70 -18.43
CA LEU A 18 -27.99 -16.86 -19.38
C LEU A 18 -27.13 -15.60 -19.47
N LEU A 19 -27.74 -14.41 -19.58
CA LEU A 19 -27.03 -13.14 -19.61
C LEU A 19 -26.24 -12.87 -18.31
N ILE A 20 -26.79 -13.21 -17.15
CA ILE A 20 -26.09 -13.10 -15.86
C ILE A 20 -24.88 -14.04 -15.81
N ILE A 21 -25.03 -15.29 -16.26
CA ILE A 21 -23.92 -16.26 -16.33
C ILE A 21 -22.84 -15.76 -17.31
N LEU A 22 -23.22 -15.23 -18.47
CA LEU A 22 -22.29 -14.66 -19.44
C LEU A 22 -21.56 -13.42 -18.91
N TYR A 23 -22.26 -12.56 -18.17
CA TYR A 23 -21.66 -11.38 -17.52
C TYR A 23 -20.61 -11.79 -16.48
N ILE A 24 -20.96 -12.71 -15.56
CA ILE A 24 -20.04 -13.22 -14.52
C ILE A 24 -18.84 -13.94 -15.15
N THR A 25 -19.05 -14.74 -16.20
CA THR A 25 -17.96 -15.46 -16.88
C THR A 25 -17.11 -14.58 -17.81
N ALA A 26 -17.62 -13.45 -18.29
CA ALA A 26 -16.84 -12.44 -18.98
C ALA A 26 -15.89 -11.70 -18.03
N ASP A 27 -16.40 -11.26 -16.87
CA ASP A 27 -15.61 -10.52 -15.85
C ASP A 27 -14.45 -11.39 -15.31
N GLN A 28 -14.69 -12.69 -15.08
CA GLN A 28 -13.65 -13.66 -14.70
C GLN A 28 -12.51 -13.82 -15.72
N ARG A 29 -12.74 -13.56 -17.02
CA ARG A 29 -11.66 -13.61 -18.02
C ARG A 29 -10.69 -12.42 -17.91
N GLN A 30 -11.16 -11.28 -17.39
CA GLN A 30 -10.33 -10.08 -17.24
C GLN A 30 -9.36 -10.19 -16.06
N ILE A 31 -9.76 -10.86 -14.97
CA ILE A 31 -8.91 -11.05 -13.77
C ILE A 31 -7.74 -12.00 -14.06
N ARG A 32 -7.94 -13.05 -14.88
CA ARG A 32 -6.93 -14.09 -15.13
C ARG A 32 -5.82 -13.68 -16.11
N ASN A 33 -5.98 -12.58 -16.84
CA ASN A 33 -5.01 -12.11 -17.85
C ASN A 33 -4.01 -11.06 -17.34
N GLN A 34 -4.00 -10.73 -16.05
CA GLN A 34 -2.97 -9.86 -15.50
C GLN A 34 -1.63 -10.61 -15.38
N LYS A 35 -0.59 -10.07 -16.05
CA LYS A 35 0.82 -10.51 -16.01
C LYS A 35 1.39 -10.65 -14.59
N ILE A 36 0.71 -10.09 -13.59
CA ILE A 36 1.02 -10.20 -12.16
C ILE A 36 0.77 -11.64 -11.66
N TYR A 37 -0.36 -12.27 -12.01
CA TYR A 37 -0.73 -13.59 -11.47
C TYR A 37 0.22 -14.69 -11.96
N GLN A 38 0.58 -14.67 -13.25
CA GLN A 38 1.59 -15.58 -13.80
C GLN A 38 2.95 -15.40 -13.11
N LYS A 39 3.42 -14.16 -12.95
CA LYS A 39 4.67 -13.86 -12.23
C LYS A 39 4.65 -14.32 -10.77
N THR A 40 3.51 -14.24 -10.08
CA THR A 40 3.41 -14.73 -8.69
C THR A 40 3.44 -16.25 -8.60
N VAL A 41 2.77 -16.96 -9.51
CA VAL A 41 2.78 -18.44 -9.53
C VAL A 41 4.17 -18.96 -9.91
N GLU A 42 4.78 -18.42 -10.97
CA GLU A 42 6.13 -18.78 -11.39
C GLU A 42 7.19 -18.49 -10.30
N ALA A 43 7.07 -17.36 -9.58
CA ALA A 43 7.94 -17.04 -8.45
C ALA A 43 7.68 -17.90 -7.19
N LEU A 44 6.47 -18.43 -7.02
CA LEU A 44 6.15 -19.42 -5.99
C LEU A 44 6.75 -20.78 -6.35
N ASP A 45 6.52 -21.28 -7.56
CA ASP A 45 7.04 -22.56 -8.03
C ASP A 45 8.58 -22.58 -8.03
N ALA A 46 9.23 -21.49 -8.47
CA ALA A 46 10.69 -21.34 -8.37
C ALA A 46 11.20 -21.33 -6.91
N LYS A 47 10.42 -20.83 -5.95
CA LYS A 47 10.74 -20.91 -4.51
C LYS A 47 10.48 -22.31 -3.93
N HIS A 48 9.45 -23.01 -4.38
CA HIS A 48 9.17 -24.39 -3.97
C HIS A 48 10.24 -25.35 -4.49
N ALA A 49 10.65 -25.23 -5.76
CA ALA A 49 11.75 -25.98 -6.34
C ALA A 49 13.09 -25.72 -5.62
N ARG A 50 13.40 -24.47 -5.27
CA ARG A 50 14.59 -24.13 -4.45
C ARG A 50 14.52 -24.75 -3.04
N LYS A 51 13.38 -24.64 -2.35
CA LYS A 51 13.17 -25.26 -1.03
C LYS A 51 13.19 -26.79 -1.04
N GLN A 52 12.88 -27.43 -2.16
CA GLN A 52 13.04 -28.88 -2.32
C GLN A 52 14.52 -29.23 -2.54
N GLY A 53 15.23 -28.53 -3.43
CA GLY A 53 16.67 -28.72 -3.65
C GLY A 53 17.56 -28.43 -2.45
N GLU A 54 17.19 -27.47 -1.59
CA GLU A 54 17.87 -27.19 -0.31
C GLU A 54 17.61 -28.27 0.76
N LYS A 55 16.50 -29.03 0.68
CA LYS A 55 16.19 -30.09 1.65
C LYS A 55 16.78 -31.46 1.31
N GLU A 56 17.27 -31.65 0.09
CA GLU A 56 17.92 -32.90 -0.35
C GLU A 56 19.46 -32.89 -0.21
N ASN A 57 20.07 -31.76 0.16
CA ASN A 57 21.53 -31.58 0.10
C ASN A 57 22.20 -31.14 1.42
N ASP A 58 21.72 -31.63 2.56
CA ASP A 58 22.42 -31.54 3.86
C ASP A 58 23.63 -32.52 3.94
N GLY A 59 24.46 -32.57 2.88
CA GLY A 59 25.52 -33.57 2.76
C GLY A 59 26.50 -33.36 1.61
N GLY A 60 27.23 -32.24 1.55
CA GLY A 60 28.26 -32.07 0.51
C GLY A 60 28.96 -30.72 0.46
N ILE A 61 29.90 -30.46 1.39
CA ILE A 61 30.76 -29.28 1.32
C ILE A 61 31.72 -29.38 0.11
N PHE A 62 31.62 -28.41 -0.80
CA PHE A 62 32.64 -27.96 -1.75
C PHE A 62 33.19 -28.98 -2.78
N LYS A 63 32.58 -29.07 -3.98
CA LYS A 63 33.32 -29.49 -5.19
C LYS A 63 32.75 -28.93 -6.50
N LYS A 64 33.65 -28.39 -7.33
CA LYS A 64 33.47 -27.98 -8.74
C LYS A 64 32.52 -26.80 -9.03
N LEU A 65 33.07 -25.60 -8.87
CA LEU A 65 32.88 -24.57 -9.91
C LEU A 65 33.51 -25.08 -11.23
N LYS A 66 32.68 -25.26 -12.26
CA LYS A 66 33.10 -25.29 -13.68
C LYS A 66 31.99 -24.64 -14.51
N PRO A 67 32.28 -23.62 -15.35
CA PRO A 67 31.28 -23.09 -16.28
C PRO A 67 31.03 -24.11 -17.40
N GLY A 68 29.80 -24.62 -17.46
CA GLY A 68 29.33 -25.51 -18.52
C GLY A 68 28.97 -24.71 -19.78
N LYS A 69 29.51 -25.13 -20.92
CA LYS A 69 29.36 -24.53 -22.26
C LYS A 69 27.90 -24.16 -22.59
N LEU A 70 27.67 -22.95 -23.12
CA LEU A 70 26.49 -22.67 -23.94
C LEU A 70 26.57 -23.48 -25.25
N LYS A 71 25.41 -23.90 -25.78
CA LYS A 71 25.32 -24.51 -27.11
C LYS A 71 25.42 -23.44 -28.21
N PRO A 72 26.10 -23.71 -29.34
CA PRO A 72 26.16 -22.80 -30.47
C PRO A 72 25.24 -23.26 -31.60
N GLU A 73 24.17 -22.51 -31.85
CA GLU A 73 23.38 -22.57 -33.08
C GLU A 73 22.85 -21.15 -33.36
N ASP A 74 22.98 -20.71 -34.62
CA ASP A 74 22.83 -19.34 -35.16
C ASP A 74 24.06 -18.42 -35.16
N ALA A 75 25.13 -18.88 -35.85
CA ALA A 75 26.25 -18.05 -36.25
C ALA A 75 26.64 -18.29 -37.73
N GLN A 76 26.15 -17.44 -38.64
CA GLN A 76 26.71 -17.31 -40.00
C GLN A 76 26.32 -15.98 -40.68
N ALA A 77 27.11 -14.93 -40.41
CA ALA A 77 27.31 -13.72 -41.21
C ALA A 77 28.52 -12.98 -40.60
N VAL A 78 29.74 -13.47 -40.84
CA VAL A 78 30.71 -12.91 -41.80
C VAL A 78 31.31 -11.57 -41.33
N ALA A 79 32.59 -11.67 -40.93
CA ALA A 79 33.68 -10.68 -40.95
C ALA A 79 33.40 -9.18 -40.67
N VAL A 80 34.15 -8.61 -39.70
CA VAL A 80 35.18 -7.57 -39.96
C VAL A 80 36.10 -7.41 -38.73
N ASP A 81 37.36 -7.09 -39.04
CA ASP A 81 38.59 -6.87 -38.27
C ASP A 81 38.71 -6.83 -36.73
N ARG A 82 39.90 -7.26 -36.29
CA ARG A 82 40.43 -7.16 -34.93
C ARG A 82 41.89 -6.67 -34.93
N PRO A 83 42.19 -5.45 -34.43
CA PRO A 83 43.55 -5.06 -34.08
C PRO A 83 44.05 -5.75 -32.81
N LYS A 84 45.35 -6.11 -32.77
CA LYS A 84 46.05 -6.72 -31.62
C LYS A 84 47.03 -5.72 -31.02
N HIS A 85 46.99 -5.47 -29.71
CA HIS A 85 48.17 -5.06 -28.91
C HIS A 85 48.02 -5.70 -27.52
N LYS A 86 48.84 -6.70 -27.13
CA LYS A 86 50.27 -6.69 -26.76
C LYS A 86 50.57 -5.95 -25.44
N SER A 87 50.64 -6.71 -24.37
CA SER A 87 51.25 -6.32 -23.08
C SER A 87 52.78 -6.33 -23.15
N PRO A 88 53.45 -5.48 -22.36
CA PRO A 88 54.66 -5.87 -21.63
C PRO A 88 54.52 -5.55 -20.13
N THR A 89 54.72 -6.50 -19.21
CA THR A 89 56.01 -6.94 -18.62
C THR A 89 56.37 -6.16 -17.34
N VAL A 90 56.60 -6.89 -16.25
CA VAL A 90 56.96 -6.38 -14.92
C VAL A 90 58.45 -6.06 -14.83
N SER A 91 58.80 -4.94 -14.20
CA SER A 91 60.12 -4.72 -13.59
C SER A 91 60.00 -3.89 -12.30
N LYS A 92 61.03 -3.97 -11.45
CA LYS A 92 60.99 -3.60 -10.02
C LYS A 92 61.93 -2.39 -9.79
N GLY A 93 61.47 -1.33 -9.10
CA GLY A 93 62.33 -0.19 -8.75
C GLY A 93 61.60 0.98 -8.08
N LYS A 94 62.25 1.61 -7.10
CA LYS A 94 61.86 2.79 -6.29
C LYS A 94 63.20 3.56 -6.02
N PRO A 95 63.33 4.92 -5.93
CA PRO A 95 62.53 5.90 -5.13
C PRO A 95 62.36 7.32 -5.78
N ASP A 96 61.81 8.40 -5.17
CA ASP A 96 60.76 8.66 -4.15
C ASP A 96 60.25 10.13 -4.34
N GLY A 97 59.34 10.61 -3.47
CA GLY A 97 58.76 11.98 -3.46
C GLY A 97 57.47 12.09 -4.29
N ASP A 98 56.42 12.81 -3.90
CA ASP A 98 56.14 13.62 -2.70
C ASP A 98 54.61 13.67 -2.46
N GLY A 99 54.18 14.01 -1.23
CA GLY A 99 52.88 14.70 -1.04
C GLY A 99 51.69 13.97 -0.37
N LYS A 100 51.66 14.09 0.97
CA LYS A 100 50.46 14.30 1.83
C LYS A 100 49.49 13.12 2.11
N SER A 101 49.21 12.97 3.41
CA SER A 101 48.40 11.90 4.03
C SER A 101 46.92 12.27 4.18
N VAL A 102 46.04 11.25 4.19
CA VAL A 102 44.80 11.27 4.98
C VAL A 102 44.65 9.91 5.68
N ALA A 103 44.52 9.94 7.01
CA ALA A 103 44.35 8.74 7.84
C ALA A 103 42.86 8.34 7.96
N GLY A 104 42.57 7.08 8.32
CA GLY A 104 41.19 6.68 8.67
C GLY A 104 40.73 5.25 8.35
N ARG A 105 41.62 4.30 8.03
CA ARG A 105 41.20 2.90 7.80
C ARG A 105 41.18 2.09 9.11
N VAL A 106 40.06 2.12 9.83
CA VAL A 106 39.83 1.22 10.96
C VAL A 106 39.79 -0.23 10.48
N LYS A 107 40.54 -1.09 11.17
CA LYS A 107 40.70 -2.51 10.87
C LYS A 107 39.66 -3.32 11.65
N VAL A 108 38.81 -4.08 10.95
CA VAL A 108 37.82 -4.95 11.57
C VAL A 108 38.49 -6.27 11.98
N PRO A 109 38.46 -6.68 13.27
CA PRO A 109 38.91 -8.00 13.69
C PRO A 109 37.77 -9.06 13.56
N PRO A 110 38.08 -10.33 13.26
CA PRO A 110 37.07 -11.39 13.15
C PRO A 110 36.98 -12.25 14.41
N SER A 111 35.85 -12.19 15.11
CA SER A 111 35.23 -13.20 15.99
C SER A 111 34.05 -12.50 16.69
N GLY A 112 32.96 -13.16 17.06
CA GLY A 112 32.79 -14.60 17.25
C GLY A 112 32.22 -14.92 18.63
N GLU A 113 31.46 -14.01 19.25
CA GLU A 113 30.75 -14.26 20.51
C GLU A 113 29.24 -14.21 20.33
N LYS A 114 28.58 -15.28 20.79
CA LYS A 114 27.13 -15.44 20.78
C LYS A 114 26.51 -14.48 21.80
N LYS A 115 25.90 -13.37 21.36
CA LYS A 115 24.90 -12.71 22.20
C LYS A 115 23.62 -13.55 22.20
N LYS A 116 23.30 -14.10 23.37
CA LYS A 116 22.02 -14.77 23.67
C LYS A 116 20.84 -13.89 23.26
N GLY A 117 19.73 -14.54 22.90
CA GLY A 117 18.52 -13.87 22.43
C GLY A 117 18.04 -12.77 23.37
N VAL A 118 17.65 -11.64 22.77
CA VAL A 118 16.84 -10.59 23.40
C VAL A 118 15.37 -10.95 23.12
N PRO A 119 14.46 -10.87 24.11
CA PRO A 119 13.13 -11.47 24.00
C PRO A 119 12.23 -10.77 22.96
N GLU A 120 11.60 -11.57 22.09
CA GLU A 120 10.65 -11.10 21.06
C GLU A 120 9.41 -10.36 21.62
N GLN A 121 9.09 -10.56 22.91
CA GLN A 121 7.84 -10.09 23.53
C GLN A 121 7.64 -8.57 23.60
N LYS A 122 8.69 -7.74 23.50
CA LYS A 122 8.52 -6.26 23.58
C LYS A 122 8.02 -5.63 22.28
N ASN A 123 8.34 -6.21 21.13
CA ASN A 123 7.99 -5.63 19.84
C ASN A 123 6.50 -5.80 19.52
N ASP A 124 5.93 -6.95 19.88
CA ASP A 124 4.51 -7.26 19.64
C ASP A 124 3.58 -6.34 20.44
N SER A 125 3.90 -6.08 21.71
CA SER A 125 3.09 -5.19 22.56
C SER A 125 3.07 -3.75 22.06
N HIS A 126 4.19 -3.22 21.56
CA HIS A 126 4.25 -1.85 21.06
C HIS A 126 3.58 -1.72 19.69
N ASN A 127 3.77 -2.69 18.79
CA ASN A 127 3.04 -2.73 17.52
C ASN A 127 1.52 -2.82 17.75
N ALA A 128 1.06 -3.61 18.71
CA ALA A 128 -0.35 -3.70 19.09
C ALA A 128 -0.89 -2.38 19.66
N GLU A 129 -0.08 -1.61 20.40
CA GLU A 129 -0.44 -0.28 20.91
C GLU A 129 -0.58 0.74 19.76
N ILE A 130 0.38 0.81 18.84
CA ILE A 130 0.31 1.69 17.66
C ILE A 130 -0.89 1.31 16.78
N GLU A 131 -1.13 0.01 16.57
CA GLU A 131 -2.28 -0.46 15.80
C GLU A 131 -3.60 -0.19 16.54
N ALA A 132 -3.64 -0.27 17.89
CA ALA A 132 -4.79 0.12 18.68
C ALA A 132 -5.07 1.63 18.60
N GLU A 133 -4.05 2.48 18.62
CA GLU A 133 -4.19 3.94 18.48
C GLU A 133 -4.63 4.32 17.07
N PHE A 134 -3.99 3.76 16.03
CA PHE A 134 -4.42 3.92 14.64
C PHE A 134 -5.88 3.47 14.45
N ASN A 135 -6.22 2.31 15.00
CA ASN A 135 -7.60 1.83 15.02
C ASN A 135 -8.51 2.74 15.85
N THR A 136 -8.05 3.43 16.88
CA THR A 136 -8.89 4.35 17.68
C THR A 136 -9.17 5.64 16.91
N ILE A 137 -8.15 6.18 16.24
CA ILE A 137 -8.29 7.29 15.28
C ILE A 137 -9.29 6.93 14.17
N LEU A 138 -9.19 5.72 13.59
CA LEU A 138 -10.15 5.26 12.58
C LEU A 138 -11.54 4.92 13.16
N LYS A 139 -11.62 4.26 14.33
CA LYS A 139 -12.86 3.75 14.95
C LYS A 139 -13.66 4.80 15.74
N ARG A 140 -13.12 6.02 15.90
CA ARG A 140 -13.95 7.23 15.98
C ARG A 140 -14.94 7.36 14.81
N SER A 141 -14.77 6.57 13.73
CA SER A 141 -15.84 6.08 12.85
C SER A 141 -15.97 4.54 12.91
N PRO A 142 -17.07 3.96 13.42
CA PRO A 142 -17.27 2.51 13.42
C PRO A 142 -17.45 1.98 12.00
N SER A 143 -16.45 1.24 11.54
CA SER A 143 -16.63 0.15 10.59
C SER A 143 -17.25 -1.03 11.33
N ARG A 144 -18.51 -1.39 11.02
CA ARG A 144 -18.99 -2.76 11.27
C ARG A 144 -18.24 -3.70 10.33
N PHE A 145 -17.06 -4.14 10.75
CA PHE A 145 -16.32 -5.22 10.11
C PHE A 145 -15.76 -6.18 11.16
N SER A 146 -16.67 -6.74 11.94
CA SER A 146 -16.49 -8.03 12.60
C SER A 146 -17.79 -8.80 12.46
N SER A 147 -17.86 -9.62 11.42
CA SER A 147 -18.78 -10.75 11.39
C SER A 147 -18.22 -11.81 12.33
N HIS A 148 -18.76 -11.93 13.54
CA HIS A 148 -18.98 -13.16 14.32
C HIS A 148 -19.71 -12.84 15.65
N SER A 149 -20.43 -13.83 16.20
CA SER A 149 -21.16 -13.85 17.50
C SER A 149 -22.22 -12.76 17.81
N ILE A 150 -23.45 -13.07 17.40
CA ILE A 150 -24.69 -13.09 18.20
C ILE A 150 -24.68 -12.37 19.57
N GLY A 151 -25.57 -11.38 19.70
CA GLY A 151 -26.61 -11.33 20.75
C GLY A 151 -26.20 -11.18 22.22
N THR A 152 -26.13 -9.94 22.70
CA THR A 152 -26.64 -9.56 24.03
C THR A 152 -27.31 -8.19 23.94
N LEU A 153 -28.56 -8.09 24.41
CA LEU A 153 -29.28 -6.82 24.50
C LEU A 153 -28.74 -6.02 25.70
N ARG A 154 -28.14 -4.85 25.45
CA ARG A 154 -27.83 -3.90 26.53
C ARG A 154 -29.12 -3.17 26.97
N PRO A 155 -29.37 -3.01 28.28
CA PRO A 155 -30.54 -2.28 28.77
C PRO A 155 -30.48 -0.80 28.37
N LEU A 156 -31.66 -0.23 28.08
CA LEU A 156 -31.84 1.08 27.45
C LEU A 156 -31.72 2.28 28.42
N SER A 157 -30.90 2.16 29.46
CA SER A 157 -30.87 3.08 30.61
C SER A 157 -29.66 4.01 30.70
N SER A 158 -28.72 3.95 29.74
CA SER A 158 -27.70 5.01 29.57
C SER A 158 -27.79 5.57 28.15
N LEU A 159 -28.51 6.68 28.00
CA LEU A 159 -28.62 7.41 26.73
C LEU A 159 -27.36 8.26 26.48
N THR A 160 -26.18 7.65 26.59
CA THR A 160 -24.95 8.22 26.03
C THR A 160 -25.08 8.13 24.52
N VAL A 161 -25.52 9.21 23.88
CA VAL A 161 -25.55 9.33 22.43
C VAL A 161 -24.14 9.00 21.92
N PRO A 162 -23.96 7.97 21.05
CA PRO A 162 -22.63 7.62 20.59
C PRO A 162 -22.02 8.84 19.87
N PRO A 163 -20.73 9.18 20.14
CA PRO A 163 -20.11 10.36 19.58
C PRO A 163 -20.19 10.34 18.05
N PRO A 164 -20.37 11.50 17.40
CA PRO A 164 -20.60 11.57 15.96
C PRO A 164 -19.45 10.92 15.19
N LEU A 165 -19.82 10.04 14.26
CA LEU A 165 -18.86 9.19 13.57
C LEU A 165 -17.96 10.05 12.68
N GLN A 166 -16.66 10.03 12.92
CA GLN A 166 -15.69 10.86 12.20
C GLN A 166 -15.37 10.25 10.83
N LYS A 167 -16.26 10.53 9.88
CA LYS A 167 -16.24 9.94 8.53
C LYS A 167 -15.13 10.49 7.64
N VAL A 168 -14.62 11.67 7.94
CA VAL A 168 -13.53 12.34 7.23
C VAL A 168 -12.40 12.61 8.23
N ILE A 169 -11.19 12.15 7.93
CA ILE A 169 -9.98 12.32 8.76
C ILE A 169 -8.88 12.94 7.89
N ILE A 170 -8.21 13.97 8.40
CA ILE A 170 -7.12 14.69 7.75
C ILE A 170 -5.85 14.44 8.55
N PHE A 171 -5.00 13.51 8.08
CA PHE A 171 -3.65 13.38 8.60
C PHE A 171 -2.78 14.49 8.01
N SER A 172 -2.13 15.24 8.89
CA SER A 172 -1.51 16.54 8.62
C SER A 172 -0.15 16.63 9.32
N LYS A 173 0.63 17.67 8.99
CA LYS A 173 1.67 18.20 9.88
C LYS A 173 1.58 19.71 9.94
N THR A 174 1.85 20.32 11.10
CA THR A 174 1.63 21.76 11.34
C THR A 174 2.44 22.64 10.38
N TYR A 175 3.70 22.28 10.15
CA TYR A 175 4.63 23.00 9.28
C TYR A 175 4.37 22.78 7.78
N CYS A 176 3.60 21.76 7.39
CA CYS A 176 3.46 21.36 5.99
C CYS A 176 2.55 22.33 5.20
N PRO A 177 3.05 22.98 4.12
CA PRO A 177 2.25 23.91 3.34
C PRO A 177 1.09 23.21 2.61
N TYR A 178 1.31 22.00 2.08
CA TYR A 178 0.26 21.19 1.45
C TYR A 178 -0.85 20.80 2.43
N SER A 179 -0.50 20.49 3.68
CA SER A 179 -1.49 20.17 4.72
C SER A 179 -2.29 21.42 5.12
N ARG A 180 -1.62 22.59 5.21
CA ARG A 180 -2.30 23.87 5.42
C ARG A 180 -3.28 24.20 4.29
N LYS A 181 -2.89 23.94 3.04
CA LYS A 181 -3.73 24.12 1.84
C LYS A 181 -4.97 23.23 1.88
N ALA A 182 -4.81 21.92 2.12
CA ALA A 182 -5.92 20.97 2.24
C ALA A 182 -6.87 21.34 3.39
N LYS A 183 -6.35 21.68 4.57
CA LYS A 183 -7.15 22.17 5.71
C LYS A 183 -7.92 23.45 5.36
N ASN A 184 -7.29 24.41 4.68
CA ASN A 184 -7.95 25.65 4.27
C ASN A 184 -9.11 25.41 3.29
N ILE A 185 -8.96 24.45 2.36
CA ILE A 185 -10.06 24.03 1.48
C ILE A 185 -11.17 23.37 2.30
N MET A 186 -10.87 22.25 2.97
CA MET A 186 -11.89 21.39 3.59
C MET A 186 -12.61 22.00 4.79
N LEU A 187 -12.03 22.99 5.47
CA LEU A 187 -12.57 23.56 6.72
C LEU A 187 -13.17 24.96 6.55
N LYS A 188 -12.80 25.71 5.50
CA LYS A 188 -13.31 27.07 5.27
C LYS A 188 -14.12 27.23 3.99
N ARG A 189 -13.85 26.41 2.96
CA ARG A 189 -14.54 26.46 1.67
C ARG A 189 -15.61 25.38 1.53
N TYR A 190 -15.73 24.51 2.53
CA TYR A 190 -16.77 23.50 2.62
C TYR A 190 -17.31 23.45 4.05
N SER A 191 -18.63 23.43 4.19
CA SER A 191 -19.30 22.95 5.39
C SER A 191 -19.42 21.43 5.28
N ILE A 192 -18.81 20.71 6.22
CA ILE A 192 -18.84 19.25 6.29
C ILE A 192 -19.32 18.87 7.69
N VAL A 193 -20.42 18.13 7.77
CA VAL A 193 -21.04 17.68 9.03
C VAL A 193 -21.21 16.15 8.99
N PRO A 194 -20.64 15.38 9.95
CA PRO A 194 -19.77 15.82 11.04
C PRO A 194 -18.46 16.44 10.56
N ALA A 195 -17.91 17.36 11.36
CA ALA A 195 -16.67 18.08 11.04
C ALA A 195 -15.47 17.12 10.81
N PRO A 196 -14.57 17.41 9.85
CA PRO A 196 -13.39 16.60 9.62
C PRO A 196 -12.49 16.55 10.87
N PHE A 197 -12.07 15.35 11.27
CA PHE A 197 -11.11 15.19 12.36
C PHE A 197 -9.69 15.40 11.84
N ILE A 198 -8.85 16.13 12.59
CA ILE A 198 -7.49 16.48 12.17
C ILE A 198 -6.50 15.78 13.11
N VAL A 199 -5.48 15.16 12.53
CA VAL A 199 -4.38 14.52 13.27
C VAL A 199 -3.06 15.11 12.79
N GLU A 200 -2.41 15.92 13.62
CA GLU A 200 -1.08 16.48 13.36
C GLU A 200 -0.01 15.46 13.77
N LEU A 201 0.58 14.78 12.78
CA LEU A 201 1.53 13.69 12.98
C LEU A 201 2.91 14.15 13.48
N ASP A 202 3.17 15.45 13.54
CA ASP A 202 4.35 16.05 14.15
C ASP A 202 4.17 16.40 15.64
N GLU A 203 2.92 16.53 16.11
CA GLU A 203 2.60 16.77 17.53
C GLU A 203 2.19 15.47 18.25
N HIS A 204 1.84 14.42 17.50
CA HIS A 204 1.39 13.15 18.06
C HIS A 204 2.57 12.30 18.59
N PRO A 205 2.53 11.74 19.83
CA PRO A 205 3.62 10.94 20.40
C PRO A 205 4.05 9.74 19.55
N LEU A 206 3.08 9.05 18.92
CA LEU A 206 3.29 7.93 17.99
C LEU A 206 3.27 8.36 16.51
N GLY A 207 3.57 9.63 16.21
CA GLY A 207 3.32 10.23 14.90
C GLY A 207 4.10 9.61 13.74
N SER A 208 5.32 9.14 13.99
CA SER A 208 6.18 8.47 12.99
C SER A 208 5.63 7.07 12.66
N GLU A 209 5.23 6.34 13.70
CA GLU A 209 4.72 4.99 13.67
C GLU A 209 3.33 4.96 12.99
N LEU A 210 2.46 5.92 13.34
CA LEU A 210 1.19 6.16 12.65
C LEU A 210 1.40 6.51 11.17
N GLN A 211 2.41 7.32 10.82
CA GLN A 211 2.72 7.62 9.42
C GLN A 211 3.18 6.36 8.65
N ALA A 212 3.92 5.45 9.31
CA ALA A 212 4.32 4.16 8.73
C ALA A 212 3.12 3.22 8.54
N LEU A 213 2.21 3.11 9.53
CA LEU A 213 0.97 2.34 9.38
C LEU A 213 0.04 2.93 8.30
N LEU A 214 -0.08 4.25 8.21
CA LEU A 214 -0.81 4.93 7.14
C LEU A 214 -0.26 4.58 5.76
N ALA A 215 1.07 4.59 5.61
CA ALA A 215 1.72 4.22 4.36
C ALA A 215 1.42 2.76 3.96
N SER A 216 1.44 1.84 4.93
CA SER A 216 1.15 0.42 4.69
C SER A 216 -0.32 0.16 4.36
N ASN A 217 -1.25 0.85 5.04
CA ASN A 217 -2.70 0.66 4.84
C ASN A 217 -3.25 1.41 3.61
N THR A 218 -2.67 2.54 3.23
CA THR A 218 -3.21 3.43 2.17
C THR A 218 -2.33 3.58 0.95
N GLY A 219 -1.09 3.05 0.99
CA GLY A 219 -0.06 3.27 -0.03
C GLY A 219 0.58 4.67 -0.02
N ARG A 220 0.01 5.65 0.71
CA ARG A 220 0.49 7.04 0.72
C ARG A 220 1.37 7.34 1.93
N ARG A 221 2.66 7.61 1.67
CA ARG A 221 3.69 7.96 2.67
C ARG A 221 3.72 9.44 3.06
N THR A 222 3.10 10.32 2.28
CA THR A 222 3.19 11.77 2.43
C THR A 222 1.99 12.37 3.16
N VAL A 223 2.20 13.54 3.77
CA VAL A 223 1.13 14.39 4.31
C VAL A 223 0.82 15.56 3.35
N PRO A 224 -0.43 16.03 3.28
CA PRO A 224 -1.59 15.47 3.98
C PRO A 224 -2.04 14.15 3.35
N ASN A 225 -2.72 13.32 4.14
CA ASN A 225 -3.41 12.12 3.68
C ASN A 225 -4.85 12.20 4.20
N ILE A 226 -5.80 12.41 3.29
CA ILE A 226 -7.21 12.63 3.63
C ILE A 226 -7.93 11.30 3.45
N LEU A 227 -8.50 10.77 4.54
CA LEU A 227 -9.27 9.53 4.54
C LEU A 227 -10.77 9.82 4.61
N ILE A 228 -11.56 9.08 3.85
CA ILE A 228 -13.01 9.01 3.97
C ILE A 228 -13.42 7.56 4.18
N ASN A 229 -14.13 7.26 5.28
CA ASN A 229 -14.44 5.89 5.70
C ASN A 229 -13.19 4.97 5.73
N GLY A 230 -12.03 5.51 6.14
CA GLY A 230 -10.75 4.80 6.18
C GLY A 230 -10.01 4.65 4.84
N MET A 231 -10.64 5.01 3.72
CA MET A 231 -10.00 4.98 2.39
C MET A 231 -9.36 6.33 2.06
N SER A 232 -8.10 6.34 1.60
CA SER A 232 -7.45 7.57 1.16
C SER A 232 -8.10 8.12 -0.12
N ILE A 233 -8.44 9.40 -0.12
CA ILE A 233 -8.94 10.12 -1.30
C ILE A 233 -7.88 10.99 -1.98
N GLY A 234 -6.70 11.13 -1.35
CA GLY A 234 -5.59 11.92 -1.86
C GLY A 234 -4.82 12.70 -0.79
N GLY A 235 -3.93 13.57 -1.27
CA GLY A 235 -3.20 14.59 -0.51
C GLY A 235 -3.56 16.00 -0.96
N GLY A 236 -2.64 16.96 -0.79
CA GLY A 236 -2.93 18.39 -0.96
C GLY A 236 -3.43 18.74 -2.36
N ASP A 237 -2.68 18.31 -3.37
CA ASP A 237 -2.96 18.62 -4.79
C ASP A 237 -4.21 17.86 -5.29
N ASP A 238 -4.42 16.63 -4.79
CA ASP A 238 -5.63 15.84 -5.09
C ASP A 238 -6.92 16.54 -4.57
N ILE A 239 -6.86 17.13 -3.37
CA ILE A 239 -7.99 17.88 -2.78
C ILE A 239 -8.22 19.21 -3.50
N GLU A 240 -7.16 19.90 -3.91
CA GLU A 240 -7.27 21.10 -4.73
C GLU A 240 -7.91 20.80 -6.08
N ALA A 241 -7.45 19.76 -6.79
CA ALA A 241 -8.01 19.37 -8.07
C ALA A 241 -9.52 19.11 -7.98
N LEU A 242 -9.97 18.43 -6.92
CA LEU A 242 -11.38 18.14 -6.65
C LEU A 242 -12.22 19.37 -6.27
N ASP A 243 -11.63 20.39 -5.64
CA ASP A 243 -12.32 21.65 -5.37
C ASP A 243 -12.42 22.53 -6.64
N VAL A 244 -11.36 22.55 -7.45
CA VAL A 244 -11.33 23.27 -8.73
C VAL A 244 -12.31 22.63 -9.72
N SER A 245 -12.37 21.30 -9.80
CA SER A 245 -13.35 20.57 -10.63
C SER A 245 -14.78 20.61 -10.08
N ARG A 246 -15.00 21.18 -8.88
CA ARG A 246 -16.26 21.16 -8.10
C ARG A 246 -16.73 19.76 -7.66
N GLU A 247 -15.96 18.70 -7.89
CA GLU A 247 -16.34 17.30 -7.59
C GLU A 247 -16.17 16.88 -6.12
N LEU A 248 -15.43 17.65 -5.31
CA LEU A 248 -15.10 17.26 -3.91
C LEU A 248 -16.34 16.96 -3.07
N GLU A 249 -17.40 17.77 -3.20
CA GLU A 249 -18.66 17.61 -2.47
C GLU A 249 -19.36 16.29 -2.82
N GLU A 250 -19.48 16.00 -4.12
CA GLU A 250 -20.08 14.76 -4.61
C GLU A 250 -19.25 13.54 -4.19
N LYS A 251 -17.91 13.63 -4.26
CA LYS A 251 -17.01 12.56 -3.83
C LYS A 251 -17.17 12.23 -2.35
N ILE A 252 -17.25 13.25 -1.48
CA ILE A 252 -17.54 13.09 -0.05
C ILE A 252 -18.91 12.42 0.14
N LYS A 253 -19.98 12.97 -0.46
CA LYS A 253 -21.35 12.44 -0.36
C LYS A 253 -21.47 11.00 -0.87
N LYS A 254 -20.73 10.64 -1.93
CA LYS A 254 -20.68 9.29 -2.52
C LYS A 254 -19.97 8.30 -1.62
N MET A 255 -18.84 8.68 -1.03
CA MET A 255 -18.03 7.79 -0.20
C MET A 255 -18.56 7.62 1.24
N VAL A 256 -19.22 8.64 1.79
CA VAL A 256 -19.85 8.55 3.12
C VAL A 256 -21.29 8.05 3.05
N GLY A 257 -21.99 8.37 1.97
CA GLY A 257 -23.43 8.16 1.81
C GLY A 257 -24.22 9.42 2.15
N LYS A 258 -25.11 9.84 1.24
CA LYS A 258 -25.89 11.10 1.28
C LYS A 258 -26.71 11.35 2.57
N ARG A 259 -26.93 10.32 3.40
CA ARG A 259 -27.71 10.39 4.65
C ARG A 259 -26.83 10.48 5.91
N LEU A 260 -25.51 10.38 5.77
CA LEU A 260 -24.56 10.25 6.89
C LEU A 260 -23.54 11.39 6.97
N VAL A 261 -23.37 12.16 5.89
CA VAL A 261 -22.61 13.43 5.89
C VAL A 261 -23.35 14.46 5.07
N GLU A 262 -23.49 15.66 5.63
CA GLU A 262 -23.75 16.87 4.86
C GLU A 262 -22.41 17.42 4.40
N ALA A 263 -22.27 17.63 3.10
CA ALA A 263 -21.16 18.39 2.53
C ALA A 263 -21.77 19.48 1.65
N ARG A 264 -21.32 20.72 1.78
CA ARG A 264 -21.71 21.83 0.93
C ARG A 264 -20.52 22.75 0.72
N ARG A 265 -20.19 23.08 -0.54
CA ARG A 265 -19.23 24.16 -0.83
C ARG A 265 -19.79 25.50 -0.35
N LEU A 266 -18.96 26.25 0.37
CA LEU A 266 -19.24 27.63 0.75
C LEU A 266 -18.72 28.52 -0.36
N ASP A 267 -19.58 28.77 -1.36
CA ASP A 267 -19.31 29.75 -2.41
C ASP A 267 -19.45 31.16 -1.80
N PRO A 268 -18.44 32.05 -1.93
CA PRO A 268 -18.53 33.42 -1.44
C PRO A 268 -19.56 34.27 -2.21
N ASP A 269 -19.93 33.83 -3.42
CA ASP A 269 -20.83 34.53 -4.34
C ASP A 269 -22.22 33.87 -4.48
N ALA A 270 -22.56 32.89 -3.62
CA ALA A 270 -23.89 32.28 -3.65
C ALA A 270 -24.95 33.26 -3.11
N PRO A 271 -26.09 33.43 -3.81
CA PRO A 271 -27.20 34.21 -3.27
C PRO A 271 -27.75 33.55 -1.99
N ALA A 272 -28.01 34.38 -0.99
CA ALA A 272 -28.56 33.99 0.31
C ALA A 272 -30.03 33.59 0.23
#